data_AF-A0A3B8S166-F1
#
_entry.id   AF-A0A3B8S166-F1
#
_cell.length_a   1.000
_cell.length_b   1.000
_cell.length_c   1.000
_cell.angle_alpha   90.00
_cell.angle_beta   90.00
_cell.angle_gamma   90.00
#
_symmetry.space_group_name_H-M   'P 1'
#
loop_
_entity.id
_entity.type
_entity.pdbx_description
1 polymer ?
#
loop_
_entity_poly.entity_id
_entity_poly.type
_entity_poly.pdbx_seq_one_letter_code
_entity_poly.pdbx_strand_id
1 'polypeptide(L)'
;KALKEEGIYTVLINPNIATIQTSDYLADKVYLLPINTNYVEKVIAKEKPDGIILGFGGQTALNCELALHREGILKKYNVKVLGTQIDAIENTEDRQLFCNKL
;
A
#
# COMPACT_ATOMS: atom_id res chain seq x y z
N LYS A 1 -6.80 10.84 -7.09
CA LYS A 1 -7.18 11.53 -8.34
C LYS A 1 -7.50 10.55 -9.46
N ALA A 2 -6.51 9.92 -10.12
CA ALA A 2 -6.77 8.99 -11.23
C ALA A 2 -7.80 7.90 -10.91
N LEU A 3 -7.64 7.17 -9.80
CA LEU A 3 -8.62 6.16 -9.35
C LEU A 3 -10.04 6.73 -9.15
N LYS A 4 -10.13 7.95 -8.62
CA LYS A 4 -11.41 8.63 -8.36
C LYS A 4 -12.09 9.08 -9.65
N GLU A 5 -11.31 9.52 -10.64
CA GLU A 5 -11.79 9.87 -12.00
C GLU A 5 -12.35 8.64 -12.72
N GLU A 6 -11.81 7.45 -12.45
CA GLU A 6 -12.32 6.16 -12.94
C GLU A 6 -13.48 5.59 -12.09
N GLY A 7 -14.00 6.35 -11.12
CA GLY A 7 -15.12 5.92 -10.27
C GLY A 7 -14.78 4.81 -9.26
N ILE A 8 -13.49 4.59 -8.97
CA ILE A 8 -13.03 3.61 -8.00
C ILE A 8 -13.05 4.23 -6.60
N TYR A 9 -13.66 3.54 -5.64
CA TYR A 9 -13.64 3.97 -4.23
C TYR A 9 -12.24 3.85 -3.64
N THR A 10 -11.76 4.92 -3.03
CA THR A 10 -10.37 5.03 -2.57
C THR A 10 -10.26 5.26 -1.07
N VAL A 11 -9.41 4.44 -0.43
CA VAL A 11 -9.00 4.60 0.96
C VAL A 11 -7.53 4.96 1.00
N LEU A 12 -7.18 6.09 1.61
CA LEU A 12 -5.81 6.55 1.79
C LEU A 12 -5.39 6.42 3.25
N ILE A 13 -4.21 5.86 3.50
CA ILE A 13 -3.55 5.87 4.81
C ILE A 13 -2.32 6.76 4.71
N ASN A 14 -2.29 7.87 5.45
CA ASN A 14 -1.14 8.77 5.48
C ASN A 14 -1.07 9.49 6.84
N PRO A 15 -0.01 9.31 7.65
CA PRO A 15 0.09 9.94 8.97
C PRO A 15 0.30 11.46 8.90
N ASN A 16 0.70 12.01 7.76
CA ASN A 16 1.00 13.44 7.63
C ASN A 16 -0.25 14.25 7.26
N ILE A 17 -0.80 14.95 8.25
CA ILE A 17 -1.96 15.84 8.11
C ILE A 17 -1.71 17.06 7.20
N ALA A 18 -0.45 17.46 7.02
CA ALA A 18 -0.07 18.65 6.27
C ALA A 18 0.25 18.34 4.80
N THR A 19 -0.50 17.42 4.18
CA THR A 19 -0.30 17.07 2.76
C THR A 19 -1.54 17.34 1.94
N ILE A 20 -1.33 17.72 0.68
CA ILE A 20 -2.44 17.82 -0.28
C ILE A 20 -3.15 16.48 -0.42
N GLN A 21 -2.43 15.35 -0.31
CA GLN A 21 -2.96 13.99 -0.44
C GLN A 21 -4.10 13.68 0.54
N THR A 22 -4.08 14.26 1.75
CA THR A 22 -5.10 14.02 2.79
C THR A 22 -6.33 14.92 2.66
N SER A 23 -6.44 15.70 1.58
CA SER A 23 -7.62 16.51 1.31
C SER A 23 -8.82 15.67 0.85
N ASP A 24 -10.03 16.11 1.22
CA ASP A 24 -11.30 15.42 0.92
C ASP A 24 -11.58 15.27 -0.58
N TYR A 25 -10.88 16.02 -1.43
CA TYR A 25 -11.06 15.90 -2.88
C TYR A 25 -10.29 14.73 -3.49
N LEU A 26 -9.21 14.22 -2.86
CA LEU A 26 -8.30 13.25 -3.50
C LEU A 26 -8.59 11.78 -3.22
N ALA A 27 -9.18 11.47 -2.06
CA ALA A 27 -9.60 10.14 -1.67
C ALA A 27 -11.03 10.19 -1.10
N ASP A 28 -11.74 9.07 -1.10
CA ASP A 28 -13.09 9.00 -0.50
C ASP A 28 -13.04 8.83 1.00
N LYS A 29 -11.94 8.25 1.50
CA LYS A 29 -11.68 8.08 2.92
C LYS A 29 -10.21 8.22 3.23
N VAL A 30 -9.91 8.98 4.29
CA VAL A 30 -8.55 9.22 4.75
C VAL A 30 -8.39 8.72 6.18
N TYR A 31 -7.35 7.92 6.40
CA TYR A 31 -6.89 7.46 7.71
C TYR A 31 -5.55 8.12 8.04
N LEU A 32 -5.55 9.00 9.04
CA LEU A 32 -4.35 9.60 9.59
C LEU A 32 -3.70 8.65 10.60
N LEU A 33 -3.17 7.53 10.11
CA LEU A 33 -2.58 6.46 10.91
C LEU A 33 -1.12 6.20 10.49
N PRO A 34 -0.28 5.69 11.40
CA PRO A 34 1.06 5.21 11.05
C PRO A 34 1.01 4.11 9.99
N ILE A 35 1.97 4.12 9.07
CA ILE A 35 2.13 3.07 8.05
C ILE A 35 2.91 1.90 8.67
N ASN A 36 2.18 0.98 9.31
CA ASN A 36 2.71 -0.29 9.80
C ASN A 36 1.64 -1.39 9.71
N THR A 37 2.07 -2.66 9.83
CA THR A 37 1.20 -3.82 9.61
C THR A 37 -0.04 -3.83 10.49
N ASN A 38 0.10 -3.48 11.77
CA ASN A 38 -1.02 -3.46 12.74
C ASN A 38 -2.14 -2.47 12.35
N TYR A 39 -1.79 -1.22 12.03
CA TYR A 39 -2.80 -0.23 11.63
C TYR A 39 -3.34 -0.51 10.23
N VAL A 40 -2.48 -0.89 9.30
CA VAL A 40 -2.92 -1.19 7.93
C VAL A 40 -3.83 -2.42 7.90
N GLU A 41 -3.54 -3.48 8.65
CA GLU A 41 -4.43 -4.64 8.77
C GLU A 41 -5.80 -4.24 9.31
N LYS A 42 -5.87 -3.38 10.34
CA LYS A 42 -7.15 -2.90 10.89
C LYS A 42 -7.96 -2.14 9.84
N VAL A 43 -7.30 -1.35 9.00
CA VAL A 43 -7.98 -0.65 7.89
C VAL A 43 -8.45 -1.65 6.84
N ILE A 44 -7.62 -2.62 6.46
CA ILE A 44 -7.99 -3.70 5.52
C ILE A 44 -9.20 -4.48 6.05
N ALA A 45 -9.20 -4.86 7.32
CA ALA A 45 -10.29 -5.61 7.94
C ALA A 45 -11.62 -4.82 7.95
N LYS A 46 -11.53 -3.49 8.12
CA LYS A 46 -12.69 -2.59 8.18
C LYS A 46 -13.23 -2.24 6.79
N GLU A 47 -12.37 -1.85 5.87
CA GLU A 47 -12.76 -1.36 4.54
C GLU A 47 -12.88 -2.48 3.51
N LYS A 48 -12.27 -3.65 3.76
CA LYS A 48 -12.28 -4.83 2.88
C LYS A 48 -11.97 -4.49 1.41
N PRO A 49 -10.80 -3.86 1.12
CA PRO A 49 -10.47 -3.43 -0.23
C PRO A 49 -10.19 -4.63 -1.15
N ASP A 50 -10.58 -4.52 -2.43
CA ASP A 50 -10.25 -5.54 -3.45
C ASP A 50 -8.77 -5.55 -3.82
N GLY A 51 -8.11 -4.40 -3.71
CA GLY A 51 -6.70 -4.25 -4.01
C GLY A 51 -6.02 -3.11 -3.28
N ILE A 52 -4.69 -3.15 -3.28
CA ILE A 52 -3.82 -2.20 -2.58
C ILE A 52 -2.68 -1.75 -3.49
N ILE A 53 -2.31 -0.48 -3.39
CA ILE A 53 -1.19 0.13 -4.12
C ILE A 53 -0.27 0.81 -3.10
N LEU A 54 0.98 0.37 -2.99
CA LEU A 54 1.95 0.95 -2.06
C LEU A 54 3.15 1.62 -2.77
N GLY A 55 3.32 1.40 -4.07
CA GLY A 55 4.42 1.96 -4.87
C GLY A 55 4.51 3.49 -4.93
N PHE A 56 3.47 4.22 -4.50
CA PHE A 56 3.48 5.69 -4.44
C PHE A 56 3.80 6.25 -3.05
N GLY A 57 3.97 5.40 -2.03
CA GLY A 57 4.19 5.80 -0.63
C GLY A 57 5.67 5.82 -0.19
N GLY A 58 6.61 5.66 -1.12
CA GLY A 58 8.04 5.57 -0.84
C GLY A 58 8.42 4.30 -0.06
N GLN A 59 9.63 4.28 0.50
CA GLN A 59 10.20 3.09 1.13
C GLN A 59 9.38 2.58 2.32
N THR A 60 8.80 3.47 3.12
CA THR A 60 7.97 3.08 4.27
C THR A 60 6.77 2.24 3.84
N ALA A 61 6.12 2.63 2.74
CA ALA A 61 4.99 1.89 2.20
C ALA A 61 5.41 0.55 1.60
N LEU A 62 6.51 0.53 0.82
CA LEU A 62 7.08 -0.71 0.26
C LEU A 62 7.47 -1.71 1.35
N ASN A 63 8.15 -1.27 2.40
CA ASN A 63 8.51 -2.13 3.52
C ASN A 63 7.26 -2.68 4.23
N CYS A 64 6.22 -1.86 4.39
CA CYS A 64 4.96 -2.30 4.96
C CYS A 64 4.26 -3.33 4.06
N GLU A 65 4.31 -3.16 2.74
CA GLU A 65 3.77 -4.12 1.77
C GLU A 65 4.42 -5.49 1.92
N LEU A 66 5.76 -5.52 1.92
CA LEU A 66 6.54 -6.74 2.09
C LEU A 66 6.21 -7.41 3.44
N ALA A 67 6.09 -6.64 4.52
CA ALA A 67 5.71 -7.17 5.82
C ALA A 67 4.29 -7.76 5.81
N LEU A 68 3.29 -7.05 5.27
CA LEU A 68 1.91 -7.55 5.13
C LEU A 68 1.84 -8.84 4.30
N HIS A 69 2.66 -8.94 3.26
CA HIS A 69 2.74 -10.13 2.43
C HIS A 69 3.37 -11.31 3.17
N ARG A 70 4.52 -11.10 3.81
CA ARG A 70 5.25 -12.12 4.59
C ARG A 70 4.42 -12.64 5.77
N GLU A 71 3.66 -11.77 6.43
CA GLU A 71 2.72 -12.12 7.50
C GLU A 71 1.44 -12.80 6.98
N GLY A 72 1.26 -12.92 5.66
CA GLY A 72 0.11 -13.57 5.03
C GLY A 72 -1.19 -12.78 5.15
N ILE A 73 -1.14 -11.52 5.59
CA ILE A 73 -2.30 -10.66 5.82
C ILE A 73 -3.03 -10.39 4.50
N LEU A 74 -2.31 -10.06 3.42
CA LEU A 74 -2.92 -9.80 2.13
C LEU A 74 -3.70 -11.02 1.61
N LYS A 75 -3.15 -12.23 1.82
CA LYS A 75 -3.82 -13.49 1.48
C LYS A 75 -5.03 -13.76 2.37
N LYS A 76 -4.93 -13.52 3.68
CA LYS A 76 -6.02 -13.69 4.65
C LYS A 76 -7.26 -12.87 4.29
N TYR A 77 -7.08 -11.64 3.80
CA TYR A 77 -8.19 -10.76 3.41
C TYR A 77 -8.48 -10.75 1.90
N ASN A 78 -7.81 -11.60 1.11
CA ASN A 78 -7.95 -11.67 -0.35
C ASN A 78 -7.72 -10.32 -1.06
N VAL A 79 -6.74 -9.54 -0.59
CA VAL A 79 -6.39 -8.23 -1.16
C VAL A 79 -5.33 -8.42 -2.24
N LYS A 80 -5.59 -7.92 -3.44
CA LYS A 80 -4.63 -7.98 -4.56
C LYS A 80 -3.63 -6.83 -4.49
N VAL A 81 -2.35 -7.12 -4.67
CA VAL A 81 -1.36 -6.07 -4.95
C VAL A 81 -1.55 -5.58 -6.39
N LEU A 82 -1.70 -4.27 -6.53
CA LEU A 82 -1.86 -3.59 -7.80
C LEU A 82 -0.59 -2.79 -8.12
N GLY A 83 -0.16 -2.84 -9.38
CA GLY A 83 1.09 -2.22 -9.83
C GLY A 83 2.25 -3.21 -9.84
N THR A 84 3.38 -2.81 -9.27
CA THR A 84 4.61 -3.61 -9.26
C THR A 84 4.39 -4.88 -8.43
N GLN A 85 4.73 -6.04 -9.01
CA GLN A 85 4.63 -7.32 -8.31
C GLN A 85 5.63 -7.37 -7.14
N ILE A 86 5.23 -8.02 -6.05
CA ILE A 86 6.04 -8.15 -4.82
C ILE A 86 7.40 -8.78 -5.13
N ASP A 87 7.42 -9.83 -5.94
CA ASP A 87 8.67 -10.49 -6.36
C ASP A 87 9.62 -9.51 -7.04
N ALA A 88 9.11 -8.59 -7.86
CA ALA A 88 9.94 -7.60 -8.52
C ALA A 88 10.57 -6.63 -7.51
N ILE A 89 9.80 -6.21 -6.49
CA ILE A 89 10.29 -5.35 -5.41
C ILE A 89 11.36 -6.06 -4.59
N GLU A 90 11.13 -7.30 -4.15
CA GLU A 90 12.09 -8.06 -3.33
C GLU A 90 13.42 -8.28 -4.07
N ASN A 91 13.36 -8.57 -5.37
CA ASN A 91 14.55 -8.79 -6.18
C ASN A 91 15.38 -7.52 -6.42
N THR A 92 14.77 -6.33 -6.34
CA THR A 92 15.49 -5.05 -6.54
C THR A 92 16.00 -4.43 -5.26
N GLU A 93 15.37 -4.72 -4.11
CA GLU A 93 15.79 -4.20 -2.81
C GLU A 93 17.03 -4.90 -2.24
N ASP A 94 17.23 -6.17 -2.60
CA ASP A 94 18.44 -6.90 -2.25
C ASP A 94 19.54 -6.65 -3.29
N ARG A 95 20.59 -5.93 -2.88
CA ARG A 95 21.73 -5.60 -3.76
C ARG A 95 22.43 -6.82 -4.34
N GLN A 96 22.51 -7.94 -3.61
CA GLN A 96 23.12 -9.16 -4.12
C GLN A 96 22.22 -9.83 -5.15
N LEU A 97 20.91 -9.95 -4.87
CA LEU A 97 19.95 -10.50 -5.83
C LEU A 97 19.86 -9.64 -7.09
N PHE A 98 19.92 -8.32 -6.93
CA PHE A 98 19.91 -7.37 -8.05
C PHE A 98 21.16 -7.55 -8.94
N CYS A 99 22.36 -7.59 -8.35
CA CYS A 99 23.60 -7.85 -9.09
C CYS A 99 23.60 -9.21 -9.78
N ASN A 100 23.03 -10.24 -9.17
CA ASN A 100 22.94 -11.58 -9.78
C ASN A 100 21.94 -11.67 -10.94
N LYS A 101 21.04 -10.70 -11.08
CA LYS A 101 20.03 -10.63 -12.15
C LYS A 101 20.45 -9.76 -13.35
N LEU A 102 21.53 -8.99 -13.22
CA LEU A 102 22.14 -8.19 -14.30
C LEU A 102 23.12 -9.04 -15.12
#